data_AF-A0A9P1NXX0-F1
#
_entry.id   AF-A0A9P1NXX0-F1
#
_cell.length_a   1.000
_cell.length_b   1.000
_cell.length_c   1.000
_cell.angle_alpha   90.00
_cell.angle_beta   90.00
_cell.angle_gamma   90.00
#
_symmetry.space_group_name_H-M   'P 1'
#
loop_
_entity.id
_entity.type
_entity.pdbx_description
1 polymer ?
#
loop_
_entity_poly.entity_id
_entity_poly.type
_entity_poly.pdbx_seq_one_letter_code
_entity_poly.pdbx_strand_id
1 'polypeptide(L)' 'MLKLKHRKTIFWFLIALLAGSSMAVYSQSEINFFVKTFELVLFQQLATVVIYLTCFGVDLLKSR' A
#
# COMPACT_ATOMS: atom_id res chain seq x y z
N MET A 1 16.76 -12.80 -9.95
CA MET A 1 16.23 -11.41 -10.09
C MET A 1 14.85 -11.47 -10.75
N LEU A 2 13.78 -11.10 -10.03
CA LEU A 2 12.45 -10.97 -10.62
C LEU A 2 12.48 -9.92 -11.74
N LYS A 3 11.96 -10.28 -12.93
CA LYS A 3 11.83 -9.35 -14.06
C LYS A 3 10.97 -8.15 -13.65
N LEU A 4 11.33 -6.93 -14.09
CA LEU A 4 10.63 -5.68 -13.77
C LEU A 4 9.11 -5.78 -13.96
N LYS A 5 8.67 -6.50 -15.01
CA LYS A 5 7.25 -6.77 -15.30
C LYS A 5 6.52 -7.47 -14.14
N HIS A 6 7.16 -8.46 -13.51
CA HIS A 6 6.55 -9.20 -12.39
C HIS A 6 6.47 -8.34 -11.12
N ARG A 7 7.48 -7.51 -10.83
CA ARG A 7 7.46 -6.60 -9.68
C ARG A 7 6.34 -5.57 -9.80
N LYS A 8 6.10 -5.05 -11.02
CA LYS A 8 4.94 -4.19 -11.29
C LYS A 8 3.63 -4.92 -11.00
N THR A 9 3.44 -6.13 -11.52
CA THR A 9 2.21 -6.89 -11.25
C THR A 9 2.00 -7.16 -9.76
N ILE A 10 3.06 -7.53 -9.03
CA ILE A 10 3.02 -7.72 -7.58
C ILE A 10 2.67 -6.42 -6.86
N PHE A 11 3.27 -5.29 -7.24
CA PHE A 11 2.96 -3.97 -6.69
C PHE A 11 1.48 -3.62 -6.86
N TRP A 12 0.95 -3.75 -8.08
CA TRP A 12 -0.47 -3.48 -8.37
C TRP A 12 -1.40 -4.39 -7.57
N PHE A 13 -1.05 -5.68 -7.44
CA PHE A 13 -1.82 -6.62 -6.64
C PHE A 13 -1.83 -6.24 -5.15
N LEU A 14 -0.67 -5.88 -4.58
CA LEU A 14 -0.55 -5.49 -3.18
C LEU A 14 -1.31 -4.19 -2.88
N ILE A 15 -1.27 -3.21 -3.77
CA ILE A 15 -2.05 -1.97 -3.62
C ILE A 15 -3.54 -2.23 -3.71
N ALA A 16 -4.00 -3.08 -4.64
CA ALA A 16 -5.41 -3.45 -4.74
C ALA A 16 -5.89 -4.17 -3.48
N LEU A 17 -5.08 -5.08 -2.94
CA LEU A 17 -5.38 -5.81 -1.70
C LEU A 17 -5.40 -4.88 -0.48
N LEU A 18 -4.46 -3.93 -0.39
CA LEU A 18 -4.43 -2.91 0.65
C LEU A 18 -5.68 -2.02 0.59
N ALA A 19 -6.03 -1.50 -0.58
CA ALA A 19 -7.20 -0.65 -0.76
C ALA A 19 -8.51 -1.38 -0.40
N GLY A 20 -8.68 -2.62 -0.88
CA GLY A 20 -9.87 -3.43 -0.60
C GLY A 20 -10.01 -3.79 0.87
N SER A 21 -8.94 -4.31 1.49
CA SER A 21 -8.97 -4.74 2.89
C SER A 21 -9.14 -3.57 3.87
N SER A 22 -8.44 -2.46 3.63
CA SER A 22 -8.55 -1.26 4.47
C SER A 22 -9.95 -0.64 4.39
N MET A 23 -10.58 -0.63 3.22
CA MET A 23 -11.97 -0.19 3.07
C MET A 23 -12.97 -1.13 3.73
N ALA A 24 -12.74 -2.44 3.70
CA ALA A 24 -13.60 -3.41 4.37
C ALA A 24 -13.59 -3.22 5.90
N VAL A 25 -12.39 -3.03 6.49
CA VAL A 25 -12.24 -2.69 7.91
C VAL A 25 -12.87 -1.32 8.21
N TYR A 26 -12.68 -0.35 7.31
CA TYR A 26 -13.33 0.94 7.40
C TYR A 26 -14.85 0.85 7.32
N SER A 27 -15.46 -0.12 6.66
CA SER A 27 -16.93 -0.21 6.63
C SER A 27 -17.51 -0.75 7.93
N GLN A 28 -16.73 -1.48 8.74
CA GLN A 28 -17.24 -2.22 9.91
C GLN A 28 -17.11 -1.49 11.24
N SER A 29 -16.26 -0.47 11.35
CA SER A 29 -16.02 0.20 12.65
C SER A 29 -17.08 1.27 13.00
N GLU A 30 -17.53 1.29 14.26
CA GLU A 30 -18.51 2.26 14.80
C GLU A 30 -17.87 3.56 15.34
N ILE A 31 -16.56 3.75 15.16
CA ILE A 31 -15.79 4.92 15.62
C ILE A 31 -16.17 6.19 14.84
N ASN A 32 -15.95 7.34 15.48
CA ASN A 32 -16.15 8.68 14.93
C ASN A 32 -15.53 8.83 13.52
N PHE A 33 -16.35 9.26 12.55
CA PHE A 33 -16.04 9.23 11.11
C PHE A 33 -14.73 9.94 10.74
N PHE A 34 -14.49 11.13 11.31
CA PHE A 34 -13.31 11.94 11.02
C PHE A 34 -12.00 11.29 11.48
N VAL A 35 -11.97 10.77 12.72
CA VAL A 35 -10.78 10.14 13.31
C VAL A 35 -10.41 8.90 12.50
N LYS A 36 -11.41 8.08 12.18
CA LYS A 36 -11.24 6.85 11.41
C LYS A 36 -10.77 7.10 9.98
N THR A 37 -11.30 8.14 9.32
CA THR A 37 -10.85 8.53 7.98
C THR A 37 -9.39 8.96 8.00
N PHE A 38 -8.99 9.71 9.02
CA PHE A 38 -7.61 10.14 9.20
C PHE A 38 -6.66 8.95 9.43
N GLU A 39 -7.03 8.02 10.32
CA GLU A 39 -6.28 6.78 10.56
C GLU A 39 -6.17 5.92 9.29
N LEU A 40 -7.27 5.78 8.54
CA LEU A 40 -7.29 5.03 7.29
C LEU A 40 -6.32 5.63 6.26
N VAL A 41 -6.37 6.95 6.07
CA VAL A 41 -5.50 7.65 5.12
C VAL A 41 -4.04 7.51 5.53
N LEU A 42 -3.72 7.72 6.81
CA LEU A 42 -2.35 7.54 7.31
C LEU A 42 -1.84 6.11 7.10
N PHE A 43 -2.66 5.12 7.42
CA PHE A 43 -2.31 3.71 7.23
C PHE A 43 -2.07 3.39 5.74
N GLN A 44 -2.97 3.82 4.85
CA GLN A 44 -2.83 3.61 3.41
C GLN A 44 -1.56 4.28 2.87
N GLN A 45 -1.25 5.51 3.28
CA GLN A 45 -0.04 6.22 2.86
C GLN A 45 1.23 5.48 3.30
N LEU A 46 1.33 5.12 4.59
CA LEU A 46 2.48 4.40 5.13
C LEU A 46 2.67 3.03 4.46
N ALA A 47 1.60 2.25 4.34
CA ALA A 47 1.65 0.94 3.71
C ALA A 47 2.04 1.02 2.22
N THR A 48 1.55 2.04 1.50
CA THR A 48 1.92 2.26 0.09
C THR A 48 3.42 2.54 -0.04
N VAL A 49 4.00 3.36 0.84
CA VAL A 49 5.45 3.64 0.85
C VAL A 49 6.26 2.36 1.08
N VAL A 50 5.86 1.53 2.05
CA VAL A 50 6.51 0.25 2.35
C VAL A 50 6.43 -0.71 1.14
N ILE A 51 5.25 -0.82 0.51
CA ILE A 51 5.06 -1.66 -0.67
C ILE A 51 5.95 -1.17 -1.82
N TYR A 52 6.00 0.15 -2.06
CA TYR A 52 6.84 0.74 -3.10
C TYR A 52 8.33 0.46 -2.88
N LEU A 53 8.85 0.70 -1.67
CA LEU A 53 10.24 0.44 -1.33
C LEU A 53 10.59 -1.04 -1.44
N THR A 54 9.67 -1.93 -1.08
CA THR A 54 9.89 -3.39 -1.21
C THR A 54 9.94 -3.83 -2.66
N CYS A 55 9.08 -3.27 -3.53
CA CYS A 55 9.02 -3.66 -4.94
C CYS A 55 10.11 -2.99 -5.82
N PHE A 56 10.50 -1.75 -5.51
CA PHE A 56 11.35 -0.92 -6.38
C PHE A 56 12.53 -0.25 -5.65
N GLY A 57 12.65 -0.36 -4.33
CA GLY A 57 13.72 0.30 -3.57
C GLY A 57 15.13 -0.14 -3.96
N VAL A 58 15.29 -1.41 -4.36
CA VAL A 58 16.57 -1.91 -4.89
C VAL A 58 16.93 -1.25 -6.23
N ASP A 59 15.94 -0.93 -7.07
CA ASP A 59 16.19 -0.26 -8.35
C ASP A 59 16.58 1.21 -8.15
N LEU A 60 16.03 1.88 -7.12
CA LEU A 60 16.43 3.23 -6.72
C LEU A 60 17.89 3.30 -6.23
N LEU A 61 18.32 2.32 -5.43
CA LEU A 61 19.69 2.24 -4.94
C LEU A 61 20.70 1.89 -6.03
N LYS A 62 20.28 1.15 -7.05
CA LYS A 62 21.13 0.69 -8.15
C LYS A 62 21.24 1.68 -9.31
N SER A 63 20.34 2.66 -9.37
CA SER A 63 20.35 3.75 -10.36
C SER A 63 21.25 4.93 -9.95
N ARG A 64 21.90 4.84 -8.78
CA ARG A 64 22.87 5.81 -8.27
C ARG A 64 24.28 5.24 -8.36
#